data_AF-A0A353DU20-F1
#
_entry.id   AF-A0A353DU20-F1
#
_cell.length_a   1.000
_cell.length_b   1.000
_cell.length_c   1.000
_cell.angle_alpha   90.00
_cell.angle_beta   90.00
_cell.angle_gamma   90.00
#
_symmetry.space_group_name_H-M   'P 1'
#
loop_
_entity.id
_entity.type
_entity.pdbx_description
1 polymer ?
#
loop_
_entity_poly.entity_id
_entity_poly.type
_entity_poly.pdbx_seq_one_letter_code
_entity_poly.pdbx_strand_id
1 'polypeptide(L)'
;RNPLGNMPHSLPLLFGDTVAAAQAFDKHIGMETQRIVVVDTFKDEAEESLNVAEALRDRLRGIRLDTPAERGGVTPMLVKEIRNRLDHMNFKHVEIYVSGGFTPEKIKEFQGANAQVNGYLIGSYISSAVPKEFRADILEIEDKPVAKRGRVPGRLDGNRLDRIL
;
A
#
# COMPACT_ATOMS: atom_id res chain seq x y z
N ARG A 1 9.60 -13.68 -6.92
CA ARG A 1 9.25 -12.67 -5.90
C ARG A 1 8.35 -13.37 -4.88
N ASN A 2 8.65 -13.25 -3.59
CA ASN A 2 7.75 -13.77 -2.56
C ASN A 2 6.56 -12.80 -2.40
N PRO A 3 5.33 -13.29 -2.20
CA PRO A 3 4.19 -12.44 -1.91
C PRO A 3 4.45 -11.66 -0.61
N LEU A 4 4.09 -10.37 -0.62
CA LEU A 4 4.23 -9.50 0.54
C LEU A 4 2.88 -9.46 1.26
N GLY A 5 2.87 -9.88 2.53
CA GLY A 5 1.71 -9.88 3.40
C GLY A 5 2.09 -9.40 4.80
N ASN A 6 1.11 -8.82 5.49
CA ASN A 6 1.25 -8.34 6.87
C ASN A 6 0.08 -8.89 7.72
N MET A 7 0.12 -8.64 9.02
CA MET A 7 -0.89 -9.17 9.94
C MET A 7 -2.28 -8.58 9.63
N PRO A 8 -3.31 -9.40 9.37
CA PRO A 8 -4.66 -8.92 9.13
C PRO A 8 -5.40 -8.62 10.44
N HIS A 9 -6.45 -7.78 10.38
CA HIS A 9 -7.32 -7.51 11.53
C HIS A 9 -7.97 -8.76 12.15
N SER A 10 -8.18 -9.81 11.34
CA SER A 10 -8.75 -11.06 11.82
C SER A 10 -7.92 -11.70 12.94
N LEU A 11 -6.60 -11.50 12.96
CA LEU A 11 -5.75 -12.10 13.98
C LEU A 11 -5.91 -11.43 15.36
N PRO A 12 -5.76 -10.09 15.52
CA PRO A 12 -6.14 -9.41 16.75
C PRO A 12 -7.57 -9.72 17.21
N LEU A 13 -8.54 -9.78 16.28
CA LEU A 13 -9.92 -10.12 16.62
C LEU A 13 -10.07 -11.51 17.24
N LEU A 14 -9.36 -12.52 16.73
CA LEU A 14 -9.40 -13.88 17.28
C LEU A 14 -8.73 -13.98 18.65
N PHE A 15 -7.69 -13.17 18.90
CA PHE A 15 -6.99 -13.14 20.19
C PHE A 15 -7.67 -12.24 21.22
N GLY A 16 -8.52 -11.31 20.77
CA GLY A 16 -9.11 -10.27 21.62
C GLY A 16 -8.12 -9.19 22.08
N ASP A 17 -6.88 -9.21 21.57
CA ASP A 17 -5.82 -8.28 21.94
C ASP A 17 -4.76 -8.19 20.83
N THR A 18 -4.41 -6.96 20.42
CA THR A 18 -3.45 -6.71 19.34
C THR A 18 -2.03 -7.16 19.72
N VAL A 19 -1.61 -6.98 20.97
CA VAL A 19 -0.25 -7.34 21.42
C VAL A 19 -0.08 -8.86 21.44
N ALA A 20 -1.05 -9.59 22.01
CA ALA A 20 -1.06 -11.05 22.04
C ALA A 20 -1.04 -11.64 20.63
N ALA A 21 -1.85 -11.08 19.72
CA ALA A 21 -1.83 -11.45 18.31
C ALA A 21 -0.46 -11.19 17.65
N ALA A 22 0.14 -10.03 17.90
CA ALA A 22 1.43 -9.65 17.34
C ALA A 22 2.57 -10.54 17.86
N GLN A 23 2.57 -10.90 19.14
CA GLN A 23 3.52 -11.84 19.75
C GLN A 23 3.34 -13.26 19.18
N ALA A 24 2.09 -13.72 18.99
CA ALA A 24 1.82 -15.00 18.36
C ALA A 24 2.26 -15.02 16.90
N PHE A 25 1.99 -13.95 16.14
CA PHE A 25 2.43 -13.79 14.76
C PHE A 25 3.96 -13.87 14.67
N ASP A 26 4.66 -13.14 15.54
CA ASP A 26 6.12 -13.16 15.57
C ASP A 26 6.70 -14.54 15.95
N LYS A 27 6.06 -15.26 16.86
CA LYS A 27 6.49 -16.60 17.28
C LYS A 27 6.32 -17.66 16.19
N HIS A 28 5.28 -17.57 15.37
CA HIS A 28 4.86 -18.67 14.50
C HIS A 28 5.15 -18.46 13.01
N ILE A 29 5.29 -17.22 12.55
CA ILE A 29 5.56 -16.92 11.15
C ILE A 29 7.08 -16.88 10.91
N GLY A 30 7.56 -17.31 9.75
CA GLY A 30 8.99 -17.29 9.44
C GLY A 30 9.57 -15.86 9.33
N MET A 31 10.88 -15.71 9.54
CA MET A 31 11.56 -14.40 9.56
C MET A 31 11.59 -13.70 8.19
N GLU A 32 11.31 -14.43 7.10
CA GLU A 32 11.14 -13.86 5.77
C GLU A 32 9.93 -12.92 5.67
N THR A 33 8.94 -13.08 6.57
CA THR A 33 7.78 -12.20 6.64
C THR A 33 8.04 -11.05 7.61
N GLN A 34 7.89 -9.82 7.12
CA GLN A 34 8.11 -8.63 7.95
C GLN A 34 7.02 -8.51 9.03
N ARG A 35 7.43 -8.14 10.25
CA ARG A 35 6.50 -7.86 11.36
C ARG A 35 5.93 -6.46 11.20
N ILE A 36 4.97 -6.34 10.30
CA ILE A 36 4.15 -5.15 10.13
C ILE A 36 2.80 -5.43 10.77
N VAL A 37 2.51 -4.72 11.86
CA VAL A 37 1.35 -4.95 12.73
C VAL A 37 0.26 -3.92 12.44
N VAL A 38 -0.96 -4.37 12.22
CA VAL A 38 -2.15 -3.51 12.13
C VAL A 38 -2.54 -3.02 13.53
N VAL A 39 -2.77 -1.71 13.70
CA VAL A 39 -2.81 -1.04 15.04
C VAL A 39 -4.08 -0.22 15.29
N ASP A 40 -5.14 -0.51 14.57
CA ASP A 40 -6.42 0.22 14.55
C ASP A 40 -7.60 -0.73 14.71
N THR A 41 -7.39 -1.84 15.44
CA THR A 41 -8.42 -2.88 15.60
C THR A 41 -9.31 -2.63 16.81
N PHE A 42 -8.75 -2.26 17.97
CA PHE A 42 -9.51 -2.12 19.21
C PHE A 42 -9.41 -0.74 19.84
N LYS A 43 -8.22 -0.14 19.83
CA LYS A 43 -7.92 1.13 20.48
C LYS A 43 -7.53 2.20 19.46
N ASP A 44 -7.25 3.38 19.97
CA ASP A 44 -6.62 4.46 19.22
C ASP A 44 -5.27 4.01 18.65
N GLU A 45 -4.98 4.42 17.43
CA GLU A 45 -3.81 3.99 16.68
C GLU A 45 -2.51 4.38 17.36
N ALA A 46 -2.47 5.52 18.04
CA ALA A 46 -1.28 5.94 18.77
C ALA A 46 -1.04 5.05 20.00
N GLU A 47 -2.09 4.67 20.73
CA GLU A 47 -1.95 3.77 21.87
C GLU A 47 -1.52 2.37 21.44
N GLU A 48 -2.21 1.79 20.45
CA GLU A 48 -1.87 0.46 19.94
C GLU A 48 -0.46 0.41 19.34
N SER A 49 -0.04 1.46 18.62
CA SER A 49 1.32 1.57 18.06
C SER A 49 2.41 1.47 19.13
N LEU A 50 2.23 2.17 20.25
CA LEU A 50 3.20 2.13 21.36
C LEU A 50 3.20 0.75 22.02
N ASN A 51 2.03 0.18 22.29
CA ASN A 51 1.89 -1.13 22.92
C ASN A 51 2.60 -2.23 22.11
N VAL A 52 2.42 -2.25 20.78
CA VAL A 52 3.07 -3.25 19.92
C VAL A 52 4.57 -3.00 19.77
N ALA A 53 5.00 -1.74 19.73
CA ALA A 53 6.42 -1.38 19.70
C ALA A 53 7.14 -1.83 20.98
N GLU A 54 6.50 -1.67 22.14
CA GLU A 54 7.03 -2.16 23.42
C GLU A 54 7.07 -3.68 23.53
N ALA A 55 6.08 -4.38 22.98
CA ALA A 55 6.00 -5.82 23.06
C ALA A 55 7.00 -6.54 22.15
N LEU A 56 7.22 -6.02 20.94
CA LEU A 56 8.05 -6.66 19.92
C LEU A 56 9.46 -6.07 19.83
N ARG A 57 9.66 -4.82 20.26
CA ARG A 57 10.96 -4.11 20.26
C ARG A 57 11.62 -4.17 18.87
N ASP A 58 12.85 -4.68 18.79
CA ASP A 58 13.62 -4.77 17.55
C ASP A 58 13.05 -5.76 16.53
N ARG A 59 12.13 -6.63 16.97
CA ARG A 59 11.42 -7.55 16.07
C ARG A 59 10.30 -6.86 15.30
N LEU A 60 9.82 -5.70 15.74
CA LEU A 60 8.80 -4.93 15.01
C LEU A 60 9.45 -4.19 13.85
N ARG A 61 9.07 -4.53 12.62
CA ARG A 61 9.49 -3.78 11.43
C ARG A 61 8.73 -2.46 11.33
N GLY A 62 7.43 -2.50 11.55
CA GLY A 62 6.57 -1.34 11.40
C GLY A 62 5.13 -1.58 11.83
N ILE A 63 4.34 -0.53 11.71
CA ILE A 63 2.90 -0.53 11.96
C ILE A 63 2.15 -0.25 10.66
N ARG A 64 0.90 -0.72 10.57
CA ARG A 64 -0.02 -0.46 9.48
C ARG A 64 -1.25 0.28 10.00
N LEU A 65 -1.49 1.47 9.46
CA LEU A 65 -2.70 2.24 9.69
C LEU A 65 -3.70 1.96 8.57
N ASP A 66 -4.86 1.41 8.90
CA ASP A 66 -5.95 1.08 7.98
C ASP A 66 -7.27 1.74 8.43
N THR A 67 -7.15 2.90 9.10
CA THR A 67 -8.22 3.52 9.88
C THR A 67 -9.50 3.62 9.05
N PRO A 68 -10.64 3.12 9.55
CA PRO A 68 -11.88 3.14 8.81
C PRO A 68 -12.39 4.58 8.60
N ALA A 69 -13.15 4.79 7.52
CA ALA A 69 -13.66 6.12 7.16
C ALA A 69 -14.62 6.67 8.22
N GLU A 70 -15.35 5.80 8.92
CA GLU A 70 -16.22 6.10 10.06
C GLU A 70 -15.46 6.69 11.25
N ARG A 71 -14.14 6.53 11.28
CA ARG A 71 -13.22 7.12 12.26
C ARG A 71 -12.42 8.30 11.68
N GLY A 72 -12.74 8.75 10.47
CA GLY A 72 -12.05 9.84 9.78
C GLY A 72 -10.92 9.40 8.85
N GLY A 73 -10.61 8.11 8.81
CA GLY A 73 -9.55 7.55 7.96
C GLY A 73 -8.14 7.96 8.39
N VAL A 74 -7.14 7.42 7.69
CA VAL A 74 -5.74 7.78 7.94
C VAL A 74 -5.49 9.21 7.44
N THR A 75 -4.97 10.07 8.32
CA THR A 75 -4.64 11.49 8.03
C THR A 75 -3.15 11.79 8.21
N PRO A 76 -2.61 12.87 7.60
CA PRO A 76 -1.23 13.29 7.84
C PRO A 76 -0.95 13.62 9.31
N MET A 77 -1.94 14.15 10.03
CA MET A 77 -1.82 14.49 11.46
C MET A 77 -1.70 13.26 12.35
N LEU A 78 -2.52 12.23 12.08
CA LEU A 78 -2.41 10.96 12.78
C LEU A 78 -1.01 10.34 12.61
N VAL A 79 -0.49 10.32 11.39
CA VAL A 79 0.86 9.80 11.12
C VAL A 79 1.93 10.57 11.89
N LYS A 80 1.86 11.91 11.91
CA LYS A 80 2.83 12.72 12.65
C LYS A 80 2.74 12.54 14.16
N GLU A 81 1.53 12.43 14.70
CA GLU A 81 1.33 12.15 16.12
C GLU A 81 1.96 10.82 16.51
N ILE A 82 1.65 9.75 15.77
CA ILE A 82 2.18 8.41 16.03
C ILE A 82 3.70 8.42 15.91
N ARG A 83 4.25 9.03 14.85
CA ARG A 83 5.69 9.15 14.67
C ARG A 83 6.35 9.86 15.84
N ASN A 84 5.81 11.01 16.25
CA ASN A 84 6.30 11.79 17.37
C ASN A 84 6.31 10.95 18.65
N ARG A 85 5.22 10.25 18.97
CA ARG A 85 5.11 9.39 20.17
C ARG A 85 6.10 8.23 20.14
N LEU A 86 6.23 7.54 19.01
CA LEU A 86 7.21 6.47 18.83
C LEU A 86 8.65 6.99 19.01
N ASP A 87 8.96 8.17 18.47
CA ASP A 87 10.29 8.79 18.62
C ASP A 87 10.63 9.15 20.06
N HIS A 88 9.66 9.67 20.82
CA HIS A 88 9.82 9.97 22.25
C HIS A 88 10.10 8.72 23.08
N MET A 89 9.54 7.58 22.68
CA MET A 89 9.77 6.27 23.29
C MET A 89 10.99 5.54 22.69
N ASN A 90 11.80 6.24 21.88
CA ASN A 90 13.01 5.74 21.23
C ASN A 90 12.78 4.59 20.22
N PHE A 91 11.58 4.48 19.64
CA PHE A 91 11.20 3.52 18.59
C PHE A 91 11.37 4.09 17.19
N LYS A 92 12.49 4.76 16.92
CA LYS A 92 12.77 5.45 15.64
C LYS A 92 12.86 4.49 14.45
N HIS A 93 13.12 3.21 14.69
CA HIS A 93 13.20 2.18 13.67
C HIS A 93 11.83 1.68 13.18
N VAL A 94 10.76 1.89 13.95
CA VAL A 94 9.43 1.38 13.62
C VAL A 94 8.88 2.17 12.43
N GLU A 95 8.75 1.53 11.28
CA GLU A 95 8.22 2.17 10.07
C GLU A 95 6.70 2.34 10.11
N ILE A 96 6.17 3.35 9.42
CA ILE A 96 4.72 3.59 9.32
C ILE A 96 4.25 3.28 7.91
N TYR A 97 3.36 2.30 7.80
CA TYR A 97 2.67 1.92 6.57
C TYR A 97 1.22 2.37 6.64
N VAL A 98 0.67 2.82 5.52
CA VAL A 98 -0.72 3.30 5.44
C VAL A 98 -1.48 2.57 4.35
N SER A 99 -2.74 2.24 4.62
CA SER A 99 -3.70 1.64 3.70
C SER A 99 -5.05 2.36 3.80
N GLY A 100 -6.06 1.86 3.08
CA GLY A 100 -7.40 2.45 3.10
C GLY A 100 -7.58 3.64 2.15
N GLY A 101 -8.04 3.35 0.92
CA GLY A 101 -8.54 4.37 0.00
C GLY A 101 -7.52 5.41 -0.49
N PHE A 102 -6.23 5.08 -0.52
CA PHE A 102 -5.21 6.01 -1.01
C PHE A 102 -5.28 6.22 -2.53
N THR A 103 -5.24 7.49 -2.93
CA THR A 103 -5.15 7.98 -4.32
C THR A 103 -3.90 8.85 -4.48
N PRO A 104 -3.48 9.21 -5.72
CA PRO A 104 -2.38 10.13 -5.94
C PRO A 104 -2.55 11.49 -5.24
N GLU A 105 -3.78 12.00 -5.16
CA GLU A 105 -4.10 13.26 -4.49
C GLU A 105 -3.86 13.14 -2.98
N LYS A 106 -4.35 12.06 -2.36
CA LYS A 106 -4.11 11.78 -0.94
C LYS A 106 -2.62 11.56 -0.65
N ILE A 107 -1.88 10.89 -1.55
CA ILE A 107 -0.43 10.71 -1.40
C ILE A 107 0.28 12.08 -1.45
N LYS A 108 -0.09 12.95 -2.39
CA LYS A 108 0.46 14.33 -2.47
C LYS A 108 0.18 15.14 -1.22
N GLU A 109 -1.00 15.00 -0.62
CA GLU A 109 -1.35 15.64 0.65
C GLU A 109 -0.38 15.22 1.77
N PHE A 110 -0.15 13.90 1.92
CA PHE A 110 0.78 13.36 2.93
C PHE A 110 2.21 13.84 2.70
N GLN A 111 2.67 13.85 1.44
CA GLN A 111 3.99 14.34 1.07
C GLN A 111 4.13 15.84 1.34
N GLY A 112 3.16 16.66 0.94
CA GLY A 112 3.15 18.11 1.18
C GLY A 112 3.08 18.47 2.66
N ALA A 113 2.41 17.63 3.47
CA ALA A 113 2.41 17.77 4.91
C ALA A 113 3.71 17.29 5.57
N ASN A 114 4.65 16.66 4.86
CA ASN A 114 5.81 15.96 5.44
C ASN A 114 5.41 14.92 6.51
N ALA A 115 4.34 14.16 6.26
CA ALA A 115 4.00 13.02 7.10
C ALA A 115 4.94 11.85 6.81
N GLN A 116 5.58 11.31 7.85
CA GLN A 116 6.59 10.25 7.69
C GLN A 116 5.92 8.89 7.45
N VAL A 117 5.63 8.61 6.19
CA VAL A 117 5.13 7.32 5.70
C VAL A 117 6.26 6.58 4.99
N ASN A 118 6.47 5.32 5.36
CA ASN A 118 7.46 4.43 4.76
C ASN A 118 6.90 3.61 3.60
N GLY A 119 5.59 3.39 3.56
CA GLY A 119 4.93 2.68 2.47
C GLY A 119 3.43 2.91 2.37
N TYR A 120 2.93 2.94 1.14
CA TYR A 120 1.51 3.03 0.82
C TYR A 120 1.03 1.69 0.27
N LEU A 121 0.06 1.07 0.92
CA LEU A 121 -0.54 -0.19 0.50
C LEU A 121 -1.83 0.12 -0.28
N ILE A 122 -1.70 0.17 -1.61
CA ILE A 122 -2.77 0.64 -2.50
C ILE A 122 -3.47 -0.56 -3.14
N GLY A 123 -4.77 -0.70 -2.87
CA GLY A 123 -5.62 -1.75 -3.42
C GLY A 123 -6.49 -1.25 -4.57
N SER A 124 -7.73 -0.87 -4.24
CA SER A 124 -8.80 -0.55 -5.19
C SER A 124 -8.37 0.45 -6.27
N TYR A 125 -7.73 1.57 -5.91
CA TYR A 125 -7.30 2.60 -6.89
C TYR A 125 -6.50 2.03 -8.07
N ILE A 126 -5.63 1.04 -7.85
CA ILE A 126 -4.85 0.39 -8.91
C ILE A 126 -5.66 -0.74 -9.54
N SER A 127 -6.18 -1.65 -8.71
CA SER A 127 -6.83 -2.88 -9.19
C SER A 127 -8.15 -2.65 -9.95
N SER A 128 -8.85 -1.55 -9.66
CA SER A 128 -10.10 -1.15 -10.31
C SER A 128 -9.90 -0.09 -11.38
N ALA A 129 -8.67 0.11 -11.86
CA ALA A 129 -8.39 1.04 -12.94
C ALA A 129 -9.21 0.65 -14.18
N VAL A 130 -9.91 1.63 -14.76
CA VAL A 130 -10.69 1.42 -15.98
C VAL A 130 -9.74 0.96 -17.10
N PRO A 131 -9.95 -0.22 -17.69
CA PRO A 131 -9.12 -0.69 -18.79
C PRO A 131 -9.14 0.33 -19.93
N LYS A 132 -7.99 0.59 -20.53
CA LYS A 132 -7.94 1.36 -21.77
C LYS A 132 -8.49 0.49 -22.88
N GLU A 133 -9.61 0.91 -23.46
CA GLU A 133 -10.10 0.30 -24.69
C GLU A 133 -9.05 0.47 -25.78
N PHE A 134 -8.56 -0.65 -26.30
CA PHE A 134 -7.68 -0.67 -27.45
C PHE A 134 -8.28 -1.57 -28.51
N ARG A 135 -7.97 -1.28 -29.77
CA ARG A 135 -8.34 -2.12 -30.90
C ARG A 135 -7.11 -2.32 -31.76
N ALA A 136 -6.84 -3.57 -32.09
CA ALA A 136 -5.89 -3.91 -33.14
C ALA A 136 -6.64 -3.90 -34.48
N ASP A 137 -6.14 -3.12 -35.42
CA ASP A 137 -6.65 -3.04 -36.79
C ASP A 137 -5.50 -3.30 -37.75
N ILE A 138 -5.74 -4.06 -38.82
CA ILE A 138 -4.78 -4.25 -39.90
C ILE A 138 -4.72 -2.95 -40.71
N LEU A 139 -3.51 -2.41 -40.88
CA LEU A 139 -3.24 -1.22 -41.70
C LEU A 139 -2.39 -1.52 -42.95
N GLU A 140 -1.84 -2.72 -43.06
CA GLU A 140 -0.97 -3.14 -44.16
C GLU A 140 -1.00 -4.66 -44.32
N ILE A 141 -1.04 -5.15 -45.56
CA ILE A 141 -0.93 -6.57 -45.90
C ILE A 141 0.11 -6.70 -47.02
N GLU A 142 1.18 -7.47 -46.78
CA GLU A 142 2.26 -7.68 -47.78
C GLU A 142 2.80 -6.36 -48.34
N ASP A 143 3.17 -5.41 -47.47
CA ASP A 143 3.65 -4.07 -47.81
C ASP A 143 2.66 -3.20 -48.63
N LYS A 144 1.39 -3.64 -48.76
CA LYS A 144 0.32 -2.86 -49.40
C LYS A 144 -0.53 -2.17 -48.33
N PRO A 145 -0.55 -0.83 -48.30
CA PRO A 145 -1.42 -0.07 -47.39
C PRO A 145 -2.90 -0.43 -47.61
N VAL A 146 -3.54 -1.00 -46.58
CA VAL A 146 -4.97 -1.32 -46.60
C VAL A 146 -5.56 -1.21 -45.20
N ALA A 147 -6.73 -0.60 -45.07
CA ALA A 147 -7.41 -0.54 -43.79
C ALA A 147 -8.93 -0.52 -43.98
N LYS A 148 -9.67 -0.87 -42.92
CA LYS A 148 -11.13 -0.68 -42.88
C LYS A 148 -11.51 0.81 -42.85
N ARG A 149 -12.78 1.11 -43.14
CA ARG A 149 -13.34 2.47 -43.05
C ARG A 149 -13.07 3.10 -41.68
N GLY A 150 -12.65 4.37 -41.66
CA GLY A 150 -12.33 5.12 -40.45
C GLY A 150 -10.92 4.86 -39.88
N ARG A 151 -10.03 4.26 -40.67
CA ARG A 151 -8.60 4.08 -40.36
C ARG A 151 -7.75 4.59 -41.53
N VAL A 152 -6.55 5.05 -41.22
CA VAL A 152 -5.56 5.48 -42.21
C VAL A 152 -4.73 4.25 -42.61
N PRO A 153 -4.76 3.83 -43.89
CA PRO A 153 -3.92 2.74 -44.37
C PRO A 153 -2.44 3.08 -44.32
N GLY A 154 -1.62 2.05 -44.17
CA GLY A 154 -0.17 2.14 -44.17
C GLY A 154 0.43 2.07 -42.77
N ARG A 155 1.72 1.72 -42.74
CA ARG A 155 2.51 1.70 -41.52
C ARG A 155 2.54 3.08 -40.85
N LEU A 156 2.28 3.08 -39.55
CA LEU A 156 2.44 4.26 -38.70
C LEU A 156 3.83 4.19 -38.05
N ASP A 157 4.77 4.97 -38.56
CA ASP A 157 6.07 5.13 -37.92
C ASP A 157 5.95 6.18 -36.80
N GLY A 158 6.31 5.78 -35.59
CA GLY A 158 6.37 6.64 -34.42
C GLY A 158 7.73 6.53 -33.78
N ASN A 159 8.30 7.66 -33.35
CA ASN A 159 9.60 7.71 -32.63
C ASN A 159 9.60 6.98 -31.27
N ARG A 160 8.46 6.41 -30.87
CA ARG A 160 8.27 5.62 -29.64
C ARG A 160 7.70 4.22 -29.91
N LEU A 161 7.67 3.79 -31.17
CA LEU A 161 7.17 2.47 -31.57
C LEU A 161 8.34 1.58 -31.96
N ASP A 162 8.48 0.44 -31.28
CA ASP A 162 9.40 -0.62 -31.66
C ASP A 162 8.65 -1.77 -32.32
N ARG A 163 9.34 -2.45 -33.24
CA ARG A 163 8.82 -3.66 -33.87
C ARG A 163 8.88 -4.81 -32.86
N ILE A 164 7.72 -5.34 -32.48
CA ILE A 164 7.63 -6.60 -31.73
C ILE A 164 7.54 -7.73 -32.77
N LEU A 165 8.56 -8.60 -32.80
CA LEU A 165 8.63 -9.83 -33.62
C LEU A 165 8.30 -11.05 -32.75
#